data_AF-A0A972DVA0-F1
#
_entry.id   AF-A0A972DVA0-F1
#
_cell.length_a   1.000
_cell.length_b   1.000
_cell.length_c   1.000
_cell.angle_alpha   90.00
_cell.angle_beta   90.00
_cell.angle_gamma   90.00
#
_symmetry.space_group_name_H-M   'P 1'
#
loop_
_entity.id
_entity.type
_entity.pdbx_description
1 polymer ?
#
loop_
_entity_poly.entity_id
_entity_poly.type
_entity_poly.pdbx_seq_one_letter_code
_entity_poly.pdbx_strand_id
1 'polypeptide(L)'
;MMMHKGTFALLSLLLCGSILAAWPHSAAAECAVAHTHIGINPTWRPADWGRPGEGSADPDPMDNDRLWFFSLPPVHACATPGWPNWTQTDGTPFLVLSPVLEEGQHITKPDEPAKVLYTCAFHYTKANGYGDANGLEHVDGWHSAHGPQGAWNLESADEATIPAWNIYIRRERVSPNLAEDDFLMLRPDDTPVLQTDGEVCALNKRWMADVNAWGFHDHMGFYFWLDEQDEEVYVVVSAHDAGGLYQRSADFVLRFARAVVQPIAGDLNGDGVVDVHDLEILVENWGRSGIYHGDEAEHHNHDHDHDD
;
A
#
# COMPACT_ATOMS: atom_id res chain seq x y z
N MET A 1 7.69 -69.58 2.41
CA MET A 1 7.65 -69.67 3.89
C MET A 1 7.91 -68.25 4.39
N MET A 2 7.01 -67.47 4.98
CA MET A 2 5.64 -67.65 5.49
C MET A 2 4.95 -66.28 5.29
N MET A 3 3.73 -66.28 4.74
CA MET A 3 2.82 -65.13 4.83
C MET A 3 2.24 -65.11 6.25
N HIS A 4 2.16 -63.94 6.88
CA HIS A 4 1.32 -63.74 8.06
C HIS A 4 0.17 -62.80 7.72
N LYS A 5 -1.01 -63.43 7.57
CA LYS A 5 -2.32 -62.81 7.69
C LYS A 5 -2.63 -62.67 9.17
N GLY A 6 -3.01 -61.48 9.61
CA GLY A 6 -3.56 -61.23 10.93
C GLY A 6 -4.83 -60.41 10.80
N THR A 7 -5.96 -61.09 10.71
CA THR A 7 -7.31 -60.53 10.81
C THR A 7 -7.59 -60.32 12.30
N PHE A 8 -7.94 -59.10 12.72
CA PHE A 8 -8.59 -58.86 14.02
C PHE A 8 -9.83 -57.99 13.81
N ALA A 9 -10.91 -58.41 14.44
CA ALA A 9 -12.23 -57.84 14.33
C ALA A 9 -12.69 -57.28 15.68
N LEU A 10 -13.62 -56.31 15.59
CA LEU A 10 -14.52 -55.77 16.61
C LEU A 10 -13.93 -54.99 17.80
N LEU A 11 -14.31 -53.71 17.92
CA LEU A 11 -15.33 -53.29 18.91
C LEU A 11 -15.88 -51.88 18.63
N SER A 12 -17.15 -51.71 19.00
CA SER A 12 -18.01 -50.56 18.73
C SER A 12 -17.92 -49.43 19.78
N LEU A 13 -18.51 -48.30 19.40
CA LEU A 13 -18.99 -47.15 20.21
C LEU A 13 -17.95 -46.16 20.79
N LEU A 14 -17.99 -44.93 20.25
CA LEU A 14 -18.27 -43.74 21.05
C LEU A 14 -18.80 -42.62 20.13
N LEU A 15 -20.09 -42.33 20.28
CA LEU A 15 -20.70 -41.06 19.87
C LEU A 15 -20.06 -39.96 20.71
N CYS A 16 -19.13 -39.19 20.13
CA CYS A 16 -18.85 -37.85 20.58
C CYS A 16 -19.30 -36.90 19.47
N GLY A 17 -20.42 -36.23 19.71
CA GLY A 17 -20.88 -35.13 18.88
C GLY A 17 -19.87 -34.00 18.95
N SER A 18 -18.97 -33.96 17.97
CA SER A 18 -18.18 -32.78 17.66
C SER A 18 -19.12 -31.79 16.99
N ILE A 19 -19.57 -30.78 17.73
CA ILE A 19 -20.04 -29.53 17.15
C ILE A 19 -18.84 -28.96 16.39
N LEU A 20 -18.76 -29.26 15.09
CA LEU A 20 -17.96 -28.49 14.16
C LEU A 20 -18.62 -27.11 14.11
N ALA A 21 -18.20 -26.23 15.01
CA ALA A 21 -18.30 -24.82 14.75
C ALA A 21 -17.49 -24.59 13.48
N ALA A 22 -18.19 -24.49 12.34
CA ALA A 22 -17.63 -23.97 11.11
C ALA A 22 -17.21 -22.54 11.44
N TRP A 23 -15.97 -22.37 11.85
CA TRP A 23 -15.34 -21.07 11.82
C TRP A 23 -15.36 -20.65 10.35
N PRO A 24 -15.89 -19.46 10.02
CA PRO A 24 -15.74 -18.96 8.67
C PRO A 24 -14.23 -18.98 8.41
N HIS A 25 -13.82 -19.77 7.43
CA HIS A 25 -12.52 -19.55 6.83
C HIS A 25 -12.64 -18.19 6.19
N SER A 26 -12.25 -17.14 6.92
CA SER A 26 -11.79 -15.91 6.30
C SER A 26 -10.81 -16.39 5.24
N ALA A 27 -11.13 -16.19 3.96
CA ALA A 27 -10.20 -16.43 2.89
C ALA A 27 -8.94 -15.64 3.24
N ALA A 28 -7.94 -16.31 3.77
CA ALA A 28 -6.67 -15.70 4.08
C ALA A 28 -6.14 -15.25 2.72
N ALA A 29 -6.00 -13.95 2.52
CA ALA A 29 -5.33 -13.41 1.35
C ALA A 29 -3.96 -14.12 1.28
N GLU A 30 -3.67 -14.79 0.17
CA GLU A 30 -2.45 -15.60 0.00
C GLU A 30 -1.17 -14.75 0.05
N CYS A 31 -1.30 -13.42 0.13
CA CYS A 31 -0.19 -12.50 0.18
C CYS A 31 -0.39 -11.45 1.28
N ALA A 32 0.37 -11.59 2.36
CA ALA A 32 0.44 -10.67 3.49
C ALA A 32 1.32 -9.46 3.14
N VAL A 33 1.19 -8.93 1.94
CA VAL A 33 2.08 -7.91 1.39
C VAL A 33 1.20 -6.79 0.86
N ALA A 34 1.63 -5.53 1.00
CA ALA A 34 0.90 -4.40 0.48
C ALA A 34 1.05 -4.36 -1.05
N HIS A 35 -0.07 -4.22 -1.76
CA HIS A 35 -0.11 -4.18 -3.22
C HIS A 35 -0.61 -2.83 -3.71
N THR A 36 -0.11 -2.41 -4.87
CA THR A 36 -0.80 -1.39 -5.66
C THR A 36 -1.79 -2.08 -6.59
N HIS A 37 -3.07 -1.76 -6.45
CA HIS A 37 -4.12 -2.33 -7.26
C HIS A 37 -4.43 -1.46 -8.48
N ILE A 38 -4.86 -2.06 -9.59
CA ILE A 38 -5.36 -1.36 -10.77
C ILE A 38 -6.72 -1.93 -11.17
N GLY A 39 -7.68 -1.06 -11.42
CA GLY A 39 -9.04 -1.45 -11.79
C GLY A 39 -9.77 -0.31 -12.47
N ILE A 40 -11.09 -0.41 -12.53
CA ILE A 40 -11.98 0.61 -13.10
C ILE A 40 -12.95 1.16 -12.05
N ASN A 41 -13.52 2.34 -12.32
CA ASN A 41 -14.64 2.96 -11.61
C ASN A 41 -14.67 2.76 -10.08
N PRO A 42 -14.02 3.62 -9.28
CA PRO A 42 -14.30 3.67 -7.86
C PRO A 42 -15.72 4.21 -7.67
N THR A 43 -16.72 3.33 -7.56
CA THR A 43 -18.12 3.68 -7.25
C THR A 43 -18.28 4.55 -6.00
N TRP A 44 -17.23 4.68 -5.20
CA TRP A 44 -17.06 5.62 -4.10
C TRP A 44 -15.81 6.50 -4.35
N ARG A 45 -15.96 7.83 -4.33
CA ARG A 45 -14.85 8.79 -4.38
C ARG A 45 -14.77 9.53 -3.04
N PRO A 46 -13.68 9.41 -2.27
CA PRO A 46 -13.49 10.28 -1.12
C PRO A 46 -13.36 11.74 -1.56
N ALA A 47 -13.93 12.65 -0.78
CA ALA A 47 -13.87 14.09 -0.99
C ALA A 47 -12.45 14.62 -0.80
N ASP A 48 -11.70 13.96 0.10
CA ASP A 48 -10.28 14.13 0.35
C ASP A 48 -9.65 12.74 0.51
N TRP A 49 -8.62 12.45 -0.28
CA TRP A 49 -7.91 11.17 -0.24
C TRP A 49 -7.14 10.95 1.08
N GLY A 50 -6.85 12.02 1.85
CA GLY A 50 -6.35 11.93 3.22
C GLY A 50 -7.42 11.58 4.27
N ARG A 51 -8.70 11.58 3.88
CA ARG A 51 -9.86 11.23 4.73
C ARG A 51 -10.79 10.28 3.97
N PRO A 52 -10.37 9.03 3.73
CA PRO A 52 -11.07 8.17 2.79
C PRO A 52 -12.48 7.74 3.26
N GLY A 53 -12.81 7.93 4.54
CA GLY A 53 -14.16 7.77 5.09
C GLY A 53 -15.12 8.94 4.79
N GLU A 54 -14.61 10.08 4.36
CA GLU A 54 -15.38 11.25 3.93
C GLU A 54 -15.42 11.25 2.41
N GLY A 55 -16.52 10.77 1.82
CA GLY A 55 -16.66 10.59 0.38
C GLY A 55 -18.09 10.56 -0.11
N SER A 56 -18.25 10.51 -1.42
CA SER A 56 -19.53 10.34 -2.08
C SER A 56 -19.46 9.21 -3.09
N ALA A 57 -20.59 8.56 -3.36
CA ALA A 57 -20.67 7.73 -4.55
C ALA A 57 -20.30 8.58 -5.78
N ASP A 58 -19.55 8.00 -6.72
CA ASP A 58 -19.22 8.66 -7.97
C ASP A 58 -20.53 9.09 -8.66
N PRO A 59 -20.75 10.39 -8.94
CA PRO A 59 -21.95 10.83 -9.64
C PRO A 59 -21.99 10.32 -11.08
N ASP A 60 -20.86 9.86 -11.64
CA ASP A 60 -20.78 9.19 -12.94
C ASP A 60 -20.54 7.68 -12.75
N PRO A 61 -21.60 6.87 -12.62
CA PRO A 61 -21.48 5.41 -12.51
C PRO A 61 -20.96 4.73 -13.80
N MET A 62 -20.62 5.50 -14.84
CA MET A 62 -20.21 5.00 -16.15
C MET A 62 -18.73 5.26 -16.48
N ASP A 63 -17.91 5.78 -15.55
CA ASP A 63 -16.43 5.92 -15.67
C ASP A 63 -15.71 4.54 -15.58
N ASN A 64 -16.28 3.55 -16.29
CA ASN A 64 -15.80 2.18 -16.44
C ASN A 64 -14.81 2.04 -17.60
N ASP A 65 -14.59 3.12 -18.35
CA ASP A 65 -13.68 3.13 -19.48
C ASP A 65 -12.30 3.69 -19.11
N ARG A 66 -12.00 3.95 -17.83
CA ARG A 66 -10.71 4.47 -17.38
C ARG A 66 -10.07 3.61 -16.30
N LEU A 67 -8.74 3.42 -16.40
CA LEU A 67 -7.95 2.76 -15.37
C LEU A 67 -7.66 3.67 -14.18
N TRP A 68 -7.70 3.06 -12.99
CA TRP A 68 -7.43 3.71 -11.71
C TRP A 68 -6.43 2.89 -10.91
N PHE A 69 -5.55 3.57 -10.18
CA PHE A 69 -4.74 2.95 -9.14
C PHE A 69 -5.47 3.01 -7.80
N PHE A 70 -5.34 1.95 -7.01
CA PHE A 70 -5.90 1.83 -5.67
C PHE A 70 -4.81 1.32 -4.72
N SER A 71 -4.75 1.87 -3.51
CA SER A 71 -4.03 1.24 -2.40
C SER A 71 -5.04 0.48 -1.55
N LEU A 72 -4.98 -0.85 -1.54
CA LEU A 72 -5.78 -1.65 -0.60
C LEU A 72 -4.87 -2.11 0.54
N PRO A 73 -5.20 -1.84 1.82
CA PRO A 73 -4.54 -2.55 2.90
C PRO A 73 -4.93 -4.04 2.84
N PRO A 74 -4.01 -4.97 3.19
CA PRO A 74 -4.14 -6.39 2.90
C PRO A 74 -5.30 -7.15 3.59
N VAL A 75 -6.17 -6.51 4.39
CA VAL A 75 -7.20 -7.26 5.17
C VAL A 75 -8.52 -6.54 5.51
N HIS A 76 -8.83 -5.36 4.97
CA HIS A 76 -9.99 -4.60 5.47
C HIS A 76 -11.29 -4.80 4.66
N ALA A 77 -12.39 -5.15 5.36
CA ALA A 77 -13.73 -5.33 4.79
C ALA A 77 -14.36 -4.03 4.24
N CYS A 78 -13.79 -2.87 4.54
CA CYS A 78 -14.09 -1.61 3.87
C CYS A 78 -12.87 -1.16 3.08
N ALA A 79 -12.75 -1.74 1.90
CA ALA A 79 -11.88 -1.21 0.86
C ALA A 79 -12.28 0.24 0.60
N THR A 80 -11.35 1.17 0.82
CA THR A 80 -11.56 2.58 0.55
C THR A 80 -10.90 2.87 -0.79
N PRO A 81 -11.68 3.17 -1.85
CA PRO A 81 -11.11 3.69 -3.07
C PRO A 81 -10.23 4.88 -2.75
N GLY A 82 -9.08 4.94 -3.39
CA GLY A 82 -7.94 5.73 -2.94
C GLY A 82 -6.94 6.02 -4.04
N TRP A 83 -6.78 7.27 -4.51
CA TRP A 83 -5.47 7.68 -5.03
C TRP A 83 -4.49 7.52 -3.87
N PRO A 84 -3.43 6.71 -4.01
CA PRO A 84 -2.56 6.48 -2.88
C PRO A 84 -1.82 7.77 -2.52
N ASN A 85 -2.28 8.45 -1.48
CA ASN A 85 -1.46 9.43 -0.80
C ASN A 85 -0.63 8.65 0.22
N TRP A 86 0.50 8.09 -0.23
CA TRP A 86 1.46 7.37 0.61
C TRP A 86 2.27 8.32 1.51
N THR A 87 1.60 9.35 2.04
CA THR A 87 2.08 10.15 3.15
C THR A 87 1.18 9.86 4.34
N GLN A 88 1.75 9.74 5.52
CA GLN A 88 0.97 9.75 6.75
C GLN A 88 0.14 11.04 6.82
N THR A 89 -0.87 11.10 7.69
CA THR A 89 -1.73 12.30 7.87
C THR A 89 -0.94 13.54 8.30
N ASP A 90 0.30 13.37 8.76
CA ASP A 90 1.24 14.44 9.10
C ASP A 90 2.18 14.85 7.94
N GLY A 91 2.06 14.21 6.77
CA GLY A 91 2.87 14.47 5.58
C GLY A 91 4.14 13.61 5.44
N THR A 92 4.41 12.71 6.39
CA THR A 92 5.64 11.88 6.38
C THR A 92 5.57 10.78 5.30
N PRO A 93 6.63 10.54 4.51
CA PRO A 93 6.68 9.46 3.52
C PRO A 93 6.43 8.07 4.14
N PHE A 94 5.73 7.21 3.40
CA PHE A 94 5.31 5.90 3.87
C PHE A 94 6.15 4.73 3.33
N LEU A 95 6.86 4.90 2.20
CA LEU A 95 7.75 3.88 1.64
C LEU A 95 9.18 4.19 2.05
N VAL A 96 9.82 3.25 2.76
CA VAL A 96 11.19 3.42 3.26
C VAL A 96 12.14 2.65 2.36
N LEU A 97 13.29 3.25 2.08
CA LEU A 97 14.37 2.59 1.35
C LEU A 97 15.35 1.97 2.33
N SER A 98 15.79 0.76 2.03
CA SER A 98 16.88 0.08 2.74
C SER A 98 18.04 -0.17 1.79
N PRO A 99 19.30 0.00 2.23
CA PRO A 99 20.45 -0.28 1.40
C PRO A 99 20.52 -1.77 1.09
N VAL A 100 20.85 -2.11 -0.16
CA VAL A 100 21.08 -3.48 -0.59
C VAL A 100 22.53 -3.84 -0.29
N LEU A 101 22.71 -4.96 0.43
CA LEU A 101 24.01 -5.43 0.86
C LEU A 101 24.40 -6.72 0.13
N GLU A 102 25.63 -6.75 -0.39
CA GLU A 102 26.29 -7.96 -0.88
C GLU A 102 27.48 -8.26 0.04
N GLU A 103 27.49 -9.44 0.66
CA GLU A 103 28.51 -9.83 1.66
C GLU A 103 28.70 -8.81 2.81
N GLY A 104 27.63 -8.10 3.17
CA GLY A 104 27.64 -7.08 4.22
C GLY A 104 28.22 -5.73 3.77
N GLN A 105 28.52 -5.57 2.48
CA GLN A 105 28.96 -4.31 1.87
C GLN A 105 27.87 -3.71 1.01
N HIS A 106 27.84 -2.39 0.91
CA HIS A 106 26.94 -1.67 0.02
C HIS A 106 27.25 -2.00 -1.45
N ILE A 107 26.23 -2.34 -2.23
CA ILE A 107 26.38 -2.43 -3.68
C ILE A 107 26.46 -1.01 -4.24
N THR A 108 27.48 -0.71 -5.04
CA THR A 108 27.70 0.62 -5.63
C THR A 108 27.42 0.62 -7.13
N LYS A 109 26.98 1.77 -7.66
CA LYS A 109 26.73 1.90 -9.11
C LYS A 109 28.08 1.79 -9.85
N PRO A 110 28.22 0.91 -10.88
CA PRO A 110 29.52 0.60 -11.49
C PRO A 110 30.31 1.82 -11.97
N ASP A 111 29.62 2.81 -12.53
CA ASP A 111 30.25 4.02 -13.10
C ASP A 111 30.19 5.24 -12.15
N GLU A 112 29.47 5.12 -11.02
CA GLU A 112 29.28 6.19 -10.03
C GLU A 112 29.37 5.63 -8.60
N PRO A 113 30.57 5.32 -8.07
CA PRO A 113 30.73 4.64 -6.78
C PRO A 113 30.21 5.41 -5.55
N ALA A 114 29.89 6.70 -5.71
CA ALA A 114 29.24 7.50 -4.68
C ALA A 114 27.77 7.11 -4.47
N LYS A 115 27.14 6.46 -5.47
CA LYS A 115 25.77 5.97 -5.41
C LYS A 115 25.74 4.53 -4.94
N VAL A 116 24.82 4.25 -4.02
CA VAL A 116 24.56 2.94 -3.42
C VAL A 116 23.20 2.44 -3.86
N LEU A 117 23.07 1.12 -4.03
CA LEU A 117 21.78 0.50 -4.35
C LEU A 117 20.90 0.47 -3.11
N TYR A 118 19.69 1.00 -3.25
CA TYR A 118 18.61 0.91 -2.28
C TYR A 118 17.45 0.14 -2.89
N THR A 119 16.71 -0.56 -2.03
CA THR A 119 15.44 -1.20 -2.39
C THR A 119 14.34 -0.72 -1.46
N CYS A 120 13.10 -0.70 -1.92
CA CYS A 120 11.96 -0.41 -1.07
C CYS A 120 11.75 -1.54 -0.06
N ALA A 121 11.99 -1.25 1.21
CA ALA A 121 11.63 -2.11 2.33
C ALA A 121 10.49 -1.43 3.08
N PHE A 122 9.31 -2.05 3.09
CA PHE A 122 8.17 -1.46 3.77
C PHE A 122 8.38 -1.56 5.29
N HIS A 123 8.51 -0.42 5.95
CA HIS A 123 8.94 -0.35 7.35
C HIS A 123 7.98 0.51 8.17
N TYR A 124 6.67 0.48 7.89
CA TYR A 124 5.75 1.02 8.89
C TYR A 124 4.34 0.42 8.85
N THR A 125 4.09 -0.47 9.79
CA THR A 125 2.77 -0.61 10.41
C THR A 125 2.87 -0.01 11.82
N LYS A 126 1.97 0.94 12.13
CA LYS A 126 1.75 1.38 13.52
C LYS A 126 1.52 0.15 14.39
N ALA A 127 1.95 0.13 15.66
CA ALA A 127 1.53 -0.93 16.57
C ALA A 127 -0.02 -1.00 16.64
N ASN A 128 -0.61 -2.14 16.27
CA ASN A 128 -2.05 -2.36 16.02
C ASN A 128 -2.63 -1.70 14.75
N GLY A 129 -1.79 -1.28 13.81
CA GLY A 129 -2.16 -0.88 12.45
C GLY A 129 -2.40 -2.11 11.57
N TYR A 130 -3.25 -1.94 10.55
CA TYR A 130 -3.63 -2.83 9.43
C TYR A 130 -3.22 -4.33 9.43
N GLY A 131 -3.32 -5.03 10.56
CA GLY A 131 -3.26 -6.49 10.62
C GLY A 131 -1.89 -7.13 10.89
N ASP A 132 -0.83 -6.35 11.05
CA ASP A 132 0.51 -6.90 11.26
C ASP A 132 1.11 -6.48 12.61
N ALA A 133 1.19 -7.44 13.54
CA ALA A 133 1.77 -7.23 14.86
C ALA A 133 3.31 -7.17 14.86
N ASN A 134 3.97 -7.51 13.75
CA ASN A 134 5.43 -7.68 13.66
C ASN A 134 6.11 -6.73 12.66
N GLY A 135 5.38 -6.00 11.83
CA GLY A 135 5.92 -4.93 10.96
C GLY A 135 6.76 -5.42 9.77
N LEU A 136 6.39 -6.54 9.15
CA LEU A 136 7.16 -7.24 8.12
C LEU A 136 6.41 -7.41 6.78
N GLU A 137 5.47 -6.55 6.44
CA GLU A 137 4.73 -6.66 5.16
C GLU A 137 5.29 -5.69 4.13
N HIS A 138 5.93 -6.19 3.07
CA HIS A 138 6.57 -5.41 2.00
C HIS A 138 5.55 -4.64 1.12
N VAL A 139 5.97 -3.69 0.27
CA VAL A 139 5.23 -3.37 -0.97
C VAL A 139 6.04 -4.00 -2.06
N ASP A 140 5.54 -5.09 -2.60
CA ASP A 140 6.27 -5.85 -3.59
C ASP A 140 5.42 -6.19 -4.80
N GLY A 141 4.21 -5.64 -5.00
CA GLY A 141 3.36 -6.15 -6.07
C GLY A 141 2.30 -5.23 -6.65
N TRP A 142 1.93 -5.57 -7.88
CA TRP A 142 0.82 -5.02 -8.65
C TRP A 142 -0.29 -6.04 -8.73
N HIS A 143 -1.52 -5.61 -8.48
CA HIS A 143 -2.68 -6.49 -8.43
C HIS A 143 -3.84 -5.90 -9.21
N SER A 144 -4.72 -6.71 -9.80
CA SER A 144 -6.01 -6.20 -10.26
C SER A 144 -6.89 -5.84 -9.06
N ALA A 145 -7.65 -4.76 -9.13
CA ALA A 145 -8.58 -4.41 -8.07
C ALA A 145 -9.77 -5.39 -8.11
N HIS A 146 -10.06 -6.00 -6.96
CA HIS A 146 -11.23 -6.86 -6.77
C HIS A 146 -12.11 -6.28 -5.67
N GLY A 147 -12.81 -5.20 -6.02
CA GLY A 147 -13.69 -4.50 -5.07
C GLY A 147 -14.86 -5.36 -4.59
N PRO A 148 -15.52 -4.96 -3.49
CA PRO A 148 -16.74 -5.61 -3.03
C PRO A 148 -17.73 -5.79 -4.20
N GLN A 149 -18.26 -7.00 -4.36
CA GLN A 149 -19.21 -7.35 -5.43
C GLN A 149 -18.69 -7.14 -6.86
N GLY A 150 -17.36 -7.10 -7.06
CA GLY A 150 -16.74 -6.94 -8.37
C GLY A 150 -16.75 -5.52 -8.93
N ALA A 151 -17.06 -4.52 -8.10
CA ALA A 151 -17.26 -3.14 -8.54
C ALA A 151 -16.05 -2.50 -9.25
N TRP A 152 -14.84 -3.01 -9.01
CA TRP A 152 -13.60 -2.46 -9.58
C TRP A 152 -12.89 -3.41 -10.55
N ASN A 153 -13.54 -4.54 -10.84
CA ASN A 153 -12.95 -5.58 -11.64
C ASN A 153 -12.76 -5.08 -13.07
N LEU A 154 -11.60 -5.37 -13.63
CA LEU A 154 -11.45 -5.39 -15.08
C LEU A 154 -12.47 -6.38 -15.66
N GLU A 155 -12.91 -6.13 -16.89
CA GLU A 155 -13.94 -6.94 -17.56
C GLU A 155 -13.54 -8.41 -17.49
N SER A 156 -14.43 -9.21 -16.92
CA SER A 156 -14.27 -10.65 -16.73
C SER A 156 -15.62 -11.30 -16.99
N ALA A 157 -15.72 -12.04 -18.10
CA ALA A 157 -16.95 -12.75 -18.46
C ALA A 157 -17.01 -14.14 -17.83
N ASP A 158 -15.95 -14.94 -18.02
CA ASP A 158 -15.79 -16.30 -17.49
C ASP A 158 -14.33 -16.78 -17.69
N GLU A 159 -13.97 -17.94 -17.12
CA GLU A 159 -12.64 -18.53 -17.22
C GLU A 159 -12.21 -18.85 -18.67
N ALA A 160 -13.15 -19.26 -19.52
CA ALA A 160 -12.87 -19.66 -20.89
C ALA A 160 -12.74 -18.46 -21.85
N THR A 161 -13.28 -17.30 -21.48
CA THR A 161 -13.26 -16.07 -22.27
C THR A 161 -12.16 -15.15 -21.80
N ILE A 162 -11.01 -15.21 -22.47
CA ILE A 162 -9.88 -14.29 -22.21
C ILE A 162 -10.33 -12.85 -22.52
N PRO A 163 -10.23 -11.90 -21.57
CA PRO A 163 -10.65 -10.53 -21.81
C PRO A 163 -9.81 -9.83 -22.89
N ALA A 164 -10.34 -8.77 -23.49
CA ALA A 164 -9.64 -8.02 -24.54
C ALA A 164 -8.55 -7.08 -24.00
N TRP A 165 -8.66 -6.62 -22.76
CA TRP A 165 -7.68 -5.69 -22.15
C TRP A 165 -6.28 -6.28 -22.08
N ASN A 166 -5.23 -5.46 -22.07
CA ASN A 166 -3.85 -5.88 -21.90
C ASN A 166 -3.11 -4.78 -21.13
N ILE A 167 -3.06 -4.94 -19.81
CA ILE A 167 -2.61 -3.88 -18.91
C ILE A 167 -1.08 -3.85 -18.84
N TYR A 168 -0.51 -2.65 -18.95
CA TYR A 168 0.90 -2.42 -18.69
C TYR A 168 1.11 -1.17 -17.84
N ILE A 169 2.18 -1.19 -17.04
CA ILE A 169 2.69 -0.02 -16.35
C ILE A 169 3.67 0.69 -17.28
N ARG A 170 3.59 2.02 -17.34
CA ARG A 170 4.57 2.87 -18.00
C ARG A 170 5.26 3.75 -16.97
N ARG A 171 6.58 3.86 -17.03
CA ARG A 171 7.32 4.90 -16.30
C ARG A 171 7.16 6.23 -17.02
N GLU A 172 6.72 7.25 -16.31
CA GLU A 172 6.52 8.58 -16.89
C GLU A 172 7.65 9.54 -16.57
N ARG A 173 8.18 9.50 -15.35
CA ARG A 173 9.34 10.27 -14.90
C ARG A 173 9.82 9.81 -13.54
N VAL A 174 11.01 10.24 -13.16
CA VAL A 174 11.57 10.13 -11.79
C VAL A 174 11.78 11.49 -11.15
N SER A 175 12.11 11.46 -9.87
CA SER A 175 12.60 12.56 -9.07
C SER A 175 13.65 13.41 -9.79
N PRO A 176 13.62 14.76 -9.76
CA PRO A 176 14.59 15.61 -10.45
C PRO A 176 16.02 15.49 -9.92
N ASN A 177 16.19 14.95 -8.71
CA ASN A 177 17.47 14.63 -8.10
C ASN A 177 18.06 13.29 -8.58
N LEU A 178 17.29 12.48 -9.32
CA LEU A 178 17.77 11.23 -9.91
C LEU A 178 18.19 11.41 -11.37
N ALA A 179 19.25 10.73 -11.79
CA ALA A 179 19.51 10.49 -13.19
C ALA A 179 18.48 9.51 -13.78
N GLU A 180 18.35 9.50 -15.11
CA GLU A 180 17.35 8.67 -15.79
C GLU A 180 17.52 7.17 -15.46
N ASP A 181 18.75 6.70 -15.33
CA ASP A 181 19.11 5.30 -15.05
C ASP A 181 19.33 4.99 -13.56
N ASP A 182 19.01 5.93 -12.66
CA ASP A 182 19.12 5.71 -11.21
C ASP A 182 17.91 4.98 -10.62
N PHE A 183 16.91 4.66 -11.44
CA PHE A 183 15.74 3.89 -11.02
C PHE A 183 15.53 2.68 -11.92
N LEU A 184 15.22 1.55 -11.31
CA LEU A 184 14.69 0.39 -12.01
C LEU A 184 13.69 -0.36 -11.15
N MET A 185 12.86 -1.15 -11.82
CA MET A 185 12.09 -2.21 -11.16
C MET A 185 12.66 -3.56 -11.54
N LEU A 186 12.68 -4.50 -10.60
CA LEU A 186 13.03 -5.89 -10.87
C LEU A 186 11.77 -6.76 -10.81
N ARG A 187 11.61 -7.60 -11.83
CA ARG A 187 10.64 -8.70 -11.84
C ARG A 187 11.08 -9.82 -10.88
N PRO A 188 10.23 -10.82 -10.59
CA PRO A 188 10.59 -11.95 -9.71
C PRO A 188 11.74 -12.81 -10.24
N ASP A 189 12.06 -12.69 -11.53
CA ASP A 189 13.17 -13.36 -12.20
C ASP A 189 14.42 -12.45 -12.32
N ASP A 190 14.47 -11.38 -11.53
CA ASP A 190 15.52 -10.35 -11.52
C ASP A 190 15.71 -9.61 -12.86
N THR A 191 14.73 -9.70 -13.79
CA THR A 191 14.77 -8.93 -15.03
C THR A 191 14.49 -7.46 -14.73
N PRO A 192 15.40 -6.53 -15.10
CA PRO A 192 15.16 -5.11 -14.95
C PRO A 192 14.15 -4.61 -15.98
N VAL A 193 13.21 -3.80 -15.51
CA VAL A 193 12.17 -3.12 -16.29
C VAL A 193 12.01 -1.69 -15.81
N LEU A 194 11.45 -0.84 -16.67
CA LEU A 194 11.19 0.58 -16.36
C LEU A 194 12.46 1.38 -16.00
N GLN A 195 13.58 1.06 -16.66
CA GLN A 195 14.88 1.70 -16.49
C GLN A 195 14.94 3.11 -17.10
N THR A 196 14.08 3.42 -18.07
CA THR A 196 14.02 4.75 -18.72
C THR A 196 12.60 5.28 -18.81
N ASP A 197 12.46 6.60 -18.91
CA ASP A 197 11.16 7.24 -19.06
C ASP A 197 10.50 6.80 -20.39
N GLY A 198 9.22 6.42 -20.32
CA GLY A 198 8.47 5.90 -21.46
C GLY A 198 8.54 4.39 -21.64
N GLU A 199 9.43 3.69 -20.93
CA GLU A 199 9.46 2.22 -20.93
C GLU A 199 8.17 1.64 -20.31
N VAL A 200 7.81 0.43 -20.74
CA VAL A 200 6.58 -0.25 -20.33
C VAL A 200 6.88 -1.65 -19.79
N CYS A 201 6.13 -2.05 -18.77
CA CYS A 201 6.15 -3.39 -18.19
C CYS A 201 4.74 -3.98 -18.27
N ALA A 202 4.55 -5.01 -19.09
CA ALA A 202 3.29 -5.74 -19.18
C ALA A 202 3.02 -6.53 -17.89
N LEU A 203 1.77 -6.50 -17.43
CA LEU A 203 1.29 -7.29 -16.30
C LEU A 203 0.65 -8.58 -16.82
N ASN A 204 1.01 -9.71 -16.21
CA ASN A 204 0.64 -11.02 -16.72
C ASN A 204 -0.80 -11.33 -16.34
N LYS A 205 -1.70 -11.17 -17.32
CA LYS A 205 -3.08 -11.59 -17.18
C LYS A 205 -3.19 -13.10 -16.92
N ARG A 206 -3.93 -13.47 -15.89
CA ARG A 206 -4.24 -14.87 -15.52
C ARG A 206 -5.65 -14.98 -14.93
N TRP A 207 -6.21 -16.19 -14.98
CA TRP A 207 -7.42 -16.52 -14.23
C TRP A 207 -7.06 -16.68 -12.75
N MET A 208 -7.77 -15.96 -11.89
CA MET A 208 -7.58 -15.96 -10.44
C MET A 208 -8.78 -16.69 -9.81
N ALA A 209 -8.59 -17.98 -9.53
CA ALA A 209 -9.66 -18.88 -9.12
C ALA A 209 -10.27 -18.53 -7.75
N ASP A 210 -9.47 -17.92 -6.88
CA ASP A 210 -9.85 -17.44 -5.54
C ASP A 210 -10.87 -16.30 -5.58
N VAL A 211 -10.73 -15.38 -6.54
CA VAL A 211 -11.65 -14.27 -6.78
C VAL A 211 -12.61 -14.51 -7.95
N ASN A 212 -12.52 -15.68 -8.60
CA ASN A 212 -13.32 -16.09 -9.75
C ASN A 212 -13.37 -15.01 -10.85
N ALA A 213 -12.19 -14.47 -11.20
CA ALA A 213 -12.05 -13.39 -12.16
C ALA A 213 -10.73 -13.48 -12.93
N TRP A 214 -10.70 -12.89 -14.13
CA TRP A 214 -9.43 -12.55 -14.77
C TRP A 214 -8.79 -11.36 -14.08
N GLY A 215 -7.47 -11.43 -13.89
CA GLY A 215 -6.71 -10.42 -13.20
C GLY A 215 -5.23 -10.54 -13.48
N PHE A 216 -4.43 -9.84 -12.70
CA PHE A 216 -2.98 -10.03 -12.65
C PHE A 216 -2.53 -9.83 -11.20
N HIS A 217 -1.40 -10.45 -10.88
CA HIS A 217 -0.78 -10.37 -9.58
C HIS A 217 0.70 -10.68 -9.80
N ASP A 218 1.48 -9.61 -9.94
CA ASP A 218 2.90 -9.65 -10.25
C ASP A 218 3.68 -8.94 -9.16
N HIS A 219 4.67 -9.61 -8.59
CA HIS A 219 5.57 -9.01 -7.62
C HIS A 219 6.74 -8.30 -8.33
N MET A 220 7.02 -7.06 -7.98
CA MET A 220 8.15 -6.28 -8.50
C MET A 220 8.80 -5.48 -7.38
N GLY A 221 10.14 -5.53 -7.31
CA GLY A 221 10.92 -4.71 -6.39
C GLY A 221 11.27 -3.35 -7.00
N PHE A 222 11.26 -2.30 -6.19
CA PHE A 222 11.67 -0.95 -6.59
C PHE A 222 13.10 -0.71 -6.13
N TYR A 223 13.99 -0.34 -7.04
CA TYR A 223 15.40 -0.13 -6.77
C TYR A 223 15.85 1.24 -7.23
N PHE A 224 16.74 1.84 -6.42
CA PHE A 224 17.25 3.17 -6.63
C PHE A 224 18.77 3.21 -6.41
N TRP A 225 19.50 3.88 -7.29
CA TRP A 225 20.89 4.27 -7.06
C TRP A 225 20.91 5.66 -6.42
N LEU A 226 21.24 5.74 -5.14
CA LEU A 226 21.15 6.98 -4.36
C LEU A 226 22.50 7.41 -3.82
N ASP A 227 22.77 8.72 -3.79
CA ASP A 227 23.90 9.29 -3.07
C ASP A 227 23.50 9.87 -1.70
N GLU A 228 24.44 10.51 -1.00
CA GLU A 228 24.21 11.09 0.33
C GLU A 228 23.18 12.23 0.34
N GLN A 229 22.89 12.88 -0.79
CA GLN A 229 21.96 14.00 -0.90
C GLN A 229 20.51 13.54 -1.15
N ASP A 230 20.30 12.31 -1.60
CA ASP A 230 18.99 11.76 -1.93
C ASP A 230 18.23 11.23 -0.69
N GLU A 231 17.68 12.16 0.11
CA GLU A 231 16.85 11.77 1.27
C GLU A 231 15.44 11.32 0.87
N GLU A 232 14.88 11.92 -0.18
CA GLU A 232 13.57 11.59 -0.72
C GLU A 232 13.63 11.50 -2.25
N VAL A 233 12.94 10.49 -2.78
CA VAL A 233 12.82 10.26 -4.22
C VAL A 233 11.41 9.86 -4.59
N TYR A 234 11.03 10.07 -5.85
CA TYR A 234 9.78 9.55 -6.37
C TYR A 234 9.92 8.95 -7.76
N VAL A 235 9.01 8.03 -8.08
CA VAL A 235 8.72 7.61 -9.46
C VAL A 235 7.28 7.94 -9.79
N VAL A 236 7.06 8.40 -11.02
CA VAL A 236 5.73 8.59 -11.59
C VAL A 236 5.49 7.51 -12.61
N VAL A 237 4.40 6.77 -12.43
CA VAL A 237 3.99 5.70 -13.33
C VAL A 237 2.56 5.93 -13.81
N SER A 238 2.15 5.27 -14.88
CA SER A 238 0.74 5.21 -15.26
C SER A 238 0.36 3.83 -15.78
N ALA A 239 -0.91 3.47 -15.66
CA ALA A 239 -1.47 2.25 -16.21
C ALA A 239 -2.09 2.54 -17.57
N HIS A 240 -1.86 1.64 -18.51
CA HIS A 240 -2.39 1.72 -19.87
C HIS A 240 -2.97 0.38 -20.27
N ASP A 241 -3.84 0.40 -21.27
CA ASP A 241 -4.42 -0.79 -21.88
C ASP A 241 -4.08 -0.85 -23.38
N ALA A 242 -3.23 -1.81 -23.77
CA ALA A 242 -2.89 -2.03 -25.18
C ALA A 242 -4.05 -2.66 -25.98
N GLY A 243 -5.06 -3.23 -25.30
CA GLY A 243 -6.29 -3.74 -25.90
C GLY A 243 -7.28 -2.65 -26.30
N GLY A 244 -7.09 -1.41 -25.81
CA GLY A 244 -7.93 -0.26 -26.14
C GLY A 244 -9.33 -0.29 -25.52
N LEU A 245 -9.57 -1.17 -24.55
CA LEU A 245 -10.81 -1.23 -23.79
C LEU A 245 -10.88 -0.11 -22.76
N TYR A 246 -9.73 0.26 -22.18
CA TYR A 246 -9.64 1.32 -21.17
C TYR A 246 -8.72 2.47 -21.59
N GLN A 247 -9.14 3.68 -21.24
CA GLN A 247 -8.35 4.88 -21.19
C GLN A 247 -7.25 4.76 -20.12
N ARG A 248 -6.11 5.38 -20.41
CA ARG A 248 -4.96 5.50 -19.50
C ARG A 248 -5.37 6.08 -18.14
N SER A 249 -4.75 5.60 -17.08
CA SER A 249 -4.84 6.23 -15.76
C SER A 249 -4.25 7.65 -15.75
N ALA A 250 -4.49 8.40 -14.67
CA ALA A 250 -3.64 9.55 -14.37
C ALA A 250 -2.26 9.12 -13.81
N ASP A 251 -1.35 10.09 -13.75
CA ASP A 251 0.06 9.95 -13.35
C ASP A 251 0.23 9.59 -11.86
N PHE A 252 0.40 8.33 -11.55
CA PHE A 252 0.54 7.87 -10.18
C PHE A 252 1.94 8.09 -9.61
N VAL A 253 2.04 8.81 -8.49
CA VAL A 253 3.32 9.16 -7.85
C VAL A 253 3.57 8.26 -6.65
N LEU A 254 4.66 7.49 -6.69
CA LEU A 254 5.18 6.72 -5.57
C LEU A 254 6.34 7.50 -4.96
N ARG A 255 6.25 7.85 -3.67
CA ARG A 255 7.28 8.58 -2.92
C ARG A 255 7.99 7.65 -1.97
N PHE A 256 9.31 7.75 -1.92
CA PHE A 256 10.19 6.94 -1.10
C PHE A 256 11.12 7.85 -0.31
N ALA A 257 11.41 7.46 0.92
CA ALA A 257 12.38 8.15 1.77
C ALA A 257 13.49 7.18 2.19
N ARG A 258 14.72 7.67 2.17
CA ARG A 258 15.88 6.94 2.68
C ARG A 258 15.84 6.78 4.20
N ALA A 259 15.38 7.82 4.88
CA ALA A 259 15.15 7.82 6.30
C ALA A 259 13.72 8.27 6.59
N VAL A 260 12.99 7.48 7.36
CA VAL A 260 11.74 7.92 7.98
C VAL A 260 12.04 8.19 9.45
N VAL A 261 11.78 9.42 9.88
CA VAL A 261 11.75 9.74 11.31
C VAL A 261 10.54 9.03 11.88
N GLN A 262 10.78 7.89 12.51
CA GLN A 262 9.73 7.18 13.23
C GLN A 262 9.28 8.07 14.38
N PRO A 263 7.96 8.32 14.55
CA PRO A 263 7.47 9.03 15.71
C PRO A 263 7.97 8.34 16.97
N ILE A 264 8.85 8.99 17.72
CA ILE A 264 9.37 8.41 18.95
C ILE A 264 8.29 8.63 20.01
N ALA A 265 7.83 7.55 20.64
CA ALA A 265 6.84 7.69 21.69
C ALA A 265 7.40 8.56 22.82
N GLY A 266 6.82 9.76 22.99
CA GLY A 266 7.28 10.76 23.95
C GLY A 266 8.09 11.90 23.35
N ASP A 267 8.41 11.87 22.07
CA ASP A 267 8.92 13.02 21.31
C ASP A 267 7.71 13.86 20.89
N LEU A 268 7.41 14.85 21.73
CA LEU A 268 6.23 15.70 21.63
C LEU A 268 6.50 16.96 20.83
N ASN A 269 7.76 17.34 20.65
CA ASN A 269 8.16 18.49 19.85
C ASN A 269 8.54 18.10 18.40
N GLY A 270 8.73 16.82 18.10
CA GLY A 270 9.05 16.28 16.78
C GLY A 270 10.51 16.49 16.35
N ASP A 271 11.44 16.68 17.29
CA ASP A 271 12.85 16.94 16.99
C ASP A 271 13.70 15.66 16.82
N GLY A 272 13.08 14.49 17.03
CA GLY A 272 13.72 13.19 16.92
C GLY A 272 14.50 12.76 18.17
N VAL A 273 14.37 13.46 19.30
CA VAL A 273 15.01 13.14 20.58
C VAL A 273 13.98 13.25 21.71
N VAL A 274 13.83 12.20 22.52
CA VAL A 274 13.03 12.30 23.74
C VAL A 274 13.86 12.89 24.87
N ASP A 275 13.65 14.16 25.22
CA ASP A 275 14.41 14.86 26.24
C ASP A 275 13.56 15.73 27.20
N VAL A 276 14.20 16.72 27.85
CA VAL A 276 13.53 17.61 28.81
C VAL A 276 12.53 18.56 28.13
N HIS A 277 12.72 18.89 26.86
CA HIS A 277 11.83 19.79 26.12
C HIS A 277 10.47 19.12 25.86
N ASP A 278 10.44 17.80 25.64
CA ASP A 278 9.17 17.06 25.57
C ASP A 278 8.45 17.03 26.92
N LEU A 279 9.22 16.85 27.99
CA LEU A 279 8.66 16.88 29.35
C LEU A 279 8.08 18.27 29.66
N GLU A 280 8.71 19.35 29.21
CA GLU A 280 8.18 20.71 29.34
C GLU A 280 6.81 20.83 28.68
N ILE A 281 6.62 20.28 27.46
CA ILE A 281 5.31 20.23 26.78
C ILE A 281 4.26 19.48 27.61
N LEU A 282 4.61 18.35 28.23
CA LEU A 282 3.71 17.63 29.13
C LEU A 282 3.35 18.44 30.37
N VAL A 283 4.34 19.08 30.98
CA VAL A 283 4.17 19.88 32.20
C VAL A 283 3.28 21.09 31.94
N GLU A 284 3.46 21.78 30.81
CA GLU A 284 2.63 22.91 30.40
C GLU A 284 1.16 22.56 30.20
N ASN A 285 0.90 21.30 29.84
CA ASN A 285 -0.45 20.77 29.65
C ASN A 285 -0.94 19.92 30.84
N TRP A 286 -0.17 19.85 31.92
CA TRP A 286 -0.50 18.98 33.06
C TRP A 286 -1.82 19.40 33.72
N GLY A 287 -2.72 18.43 33.88
CA GLY A 287 -4.04 18.66 34.48
C GLY A 287 -5.04 19.38 33.56
N ARG A 288 -4.68 19.68 32.30
CA ARG A 288 -5.66 20.13 31.30
C ARG A 288 -6.53 18.95 30.88
N SER A 289 -7.83 19.19 30.75
CA SER A 289 -8.82 18.23 30.23
C SER A 289 -9.83 18.97 29.35
N GLY A 290 -10.33 18.30 28.31
CA GLY A 290 -11.25 18.89 27.31
C GLY A 290 -10.75 18.69 25.88
N ILE A 291 -11.65 18.86 24.89
CA ILE A 291 -11.32 18.86 23.46
C ILE A 291 -11.04 20.32 23.07
N TYR A 292 -9.84 20.61 22.59
CA TYR A 292 -9.50 21.94 22.08
C TYR A 292 -10.13 22.11 20.69
N HIS A 293 -11.20 22.89 20.60
CA HIS A 293 -11.70 23.40 19.32
C HIS A 293 -11.01 24.73 19.07
N GLY A 294 -10.09 24.78 18.11
CA GLY A 294 -9.18 25.91 17.89
C GLY A 294 -9.80 27.25 17.47
N ASP A 295 -11.12 27.40 17.47
CA ASP A 295 -11.81 28.53 16.83
C ASP A 295 -12.66 29.42 17.76
N GLU A 296 -12.73 29.19 19.07
CA GLU A 296 -13.55 30.06 19.95
C GLU A 296 -12.72 30.76 21.04
N ALA A 297 -12.02 31.81 20.62
CA ALA A 297 -11.66 32.92 21.50
C ALA A 297 -12.39 34.20 21.04
N GLU A 298 -13.73 34.17 21.04
CA GLU A 298 -14.50 35.42 21.02
C GLU A 298 -14.40 36.10 22.40
N HIS A 299 -13.81 37.29 22.37
CA HIS A 299 -13.66 38.20 23.49
C HIS A 299 -15.04 38.74 23.90
N HIS A 300 -15.72 38.13 24.88
CA HIS A 300 -16.86 38.77 25.52
C HIS A 300 -16.39 39.87 26.47
N ASN A 301 -16.30 41.07 25.91
CA ASN A 301 -16.16 42.32 26.66
C ASN A 301 -17.53 42.62 27.29
N HIS A 302 -17.71 42.27 28.57
CA HIS A 302 -18.87 42.73 29.33
C HIS A 302 -18.55 44.10 29.94
N ASP A 303 -18.80 45.15 29.16
CA ASP A 303 -19.05 46.48 29.71
C ASP A 303 -20.40 46.43 30.46
N HIS A 304 -20.33 46.50 31.79
CA HIS A 304 -21.49 46.76 32.62
C HIS A 304 -21.58 48.27 32.83
N ASP A 305 -22.37 48.93 31.98
CA ASP A 305 -22.94 50.24 32.28
C ASP A 305 -23.93 50.09 33.45
N HIS A 306 -23.61 50.73 34.57
CA HIS A 306 -24.57 51.06 35.61
C HIS A 306 -24.76 52.57 35.59
N ASP A 307 -25.87 53.03 35.00
CA ASP A 307 -26.48 54.31 35.31
C ASP A 307 -27.98 54.08 35.59
N ASP A 308 -28.40 54.70 36.70
CA ASP A 308 -29.73 54.86 37.34
C ASP A 308 -30.41 53.67 38.07
#